data_AF-A0A0M6WMC3-F1
#
_entry.id   AF-A0A0M6WMC3-F1
#
_cell.length_a   1.000
_cell.length_b   1.000
_cell.length_c   1.000
_cell.angle_alpha   90.00
_cell.angle_beta   90.00
_cell.angle_gamma   90.00
#
_symmetry.space_group_name_H-M   'P 1'
#
loop_
_entity.id
_entity.type
_entity.pdbx_description
1 polymer ?
#
loop_
_entity_poly.entity_id
_entity_poly.type
_entity_poly.pdbx_seq_one_letter_code
_entity_poly.pdbx_strand_id
1 'polypeptide(L)'
;MKKVCLAVLPALTIVLELLPFGAVCIFATSPTERVKETFSYFSLTPFGYANFAPLITATLTVAIFLLSLFSLKKKGVLKALFVLSIITVVISLLPLMYGLNYYTLVGAFITVTLVIESILAKIQQK
;
A
#
# COMPACT_ATOMS: atom_id res chain seq x y z
N MET A 1 -0.54 12.34 21.04
CA MET A 1 0.49 12.10 20.00
C MET A 1 0.31 10.74 19.33
N LYS A 2 0.43 9.59 20.03
CA LYS A 2 0.39 8.24 19.42
C LYS A 2 -0.80 7.97 18.46
N LYS A 3 -2.02 8.38 18.82
CA LYS A 3 -3.22 8.16 17.98
C LYS A 3 -3.26 8.99 16.70
N VAL A 4 -2.66 10.18 16.71
CA VAL A 4 -2.60 11.06 15.52
C VAL A 4 -1.66 10.45 14.49
N CYS A 5 -0.59 9.80 14.93
CA CYS A 5 0.33 9.08 14.04
C CYS A 5 -0.37 7.98 13.22
N LEU A 6 -1.39 7.31 13.78
CA LEU A 6 -2.19 6.31 13.05
C LEU A 6 -2.94 6.91 11.85
N ALA A 7 -3.23 8.20 11.86
CA ALA A 7 -3.85 8.88 10.72
C ALA A 7 -2.81 9.47 9.76
N VAL A 8 -1.69 9.96 10.30
CA VAL A 8 -0.63 10.59 9.51
C VAL A 8 0.10 9.57 8.62
N LEU A 9 0.40 8.38 9.13
CA LEU A 9 1.11 7.36 8.36
C LEU A 9 0.33 6.88 7.12
N PRO A 10 -0.94 6.44 7.22
CA PRO A 10 -1.69 6.05 6.03
C PRO A 10 -1.97 7.24 5.10
N ALA A 11 -2.08 8.47 5.61
CA ALA A 11 -2.12 9.65 4.74
C ALA A 11 -0.83 9.82 3.92
N LEU A 12 0.34 9.66 4.56
CA LEU A 12 1.63 9.67 3.87
C LEU A 12 1.74 8.51 2.87
N THR A 13 1.29 7.31 3.23
CA THR A 13 1.26 6.15 2.32
C THR A 13 0.39 6.44 1.09
N ILE A 14 -0.78 7.07 1.25
CA ILE A 14 -1.63 7.46 0.12
C ILE A 14 -0.91 8.46 -0.80
N VAL A 15 -0.16 9.42 -0.24
CA VAL A 15 0.66 10.33 -1.05
C VAL A 15 1.69 9.55 -1.87
N LEU A 16 2.37 8.56 -1.29
CA LEU A 16 3.31 7.71 -2.02
C LEU A 16 2.62 6.87 -3.11
N GLU A 17 1.42 6.36 -2.83
CA GLU A 17 0.61 5.57 -3.78
C GLU A 17 0.09 6.40 -4.96
N LEU A 18 -0.14 7.70 -4.75
CA LEU A 18 -0.53 8.65 -5.80
C LEU A 18 0.62 8.98 -6.77
N LEU A 19 1.87 8.87 -6.33
CA LEU A 19 3.02 9.13 -7.19
C LEU A 19 3.11 8.09 -8.32
N PRO A 20 3.51 8.48 -9.54
CA PRO A 20 3.65 7.56 -10.67
C PRO A 20 4.93 6.71 -10.61
N PHE A 21 5.35 6.32 -9.40
CA PHE A 21 6.61 5.61 -9.13
C PHE A 21 6.40 4.30 -8.37
N GLY A 22 5.16 3.96 -8.03
CA GLY A 22 4.83 2.78 -7.23
C GLY A 22 4.72 1.51 -8.06
N ALA A 23 3.69 1.44 -8.92
CA ALA A 23 3.33 0.24 -9.66
C ALA A 23 4.21 0.09 -10.91
N VAL A 24 4.48 -1.14 -11.33
CA VAL A 24 5.31 -1.43 -12.50
C VAL A 24 4.55 -2.27 -13.50
N CYS A 25 4.66 -1.90 -14.77
CA CYS A 25 4.37 -2.77 -15.90
C CYS A 25 5.62 -2.90 -16.76
N ILE A 26 5.88 -4.11 -17.26
CA ILE A 26 6.97 -4.37 -18.21
C ILE A 26 6.32 -4.86 -19.50
N PHE A 27 6.35 -4.01 -20.52
CA PHE A 27 5.73 -4.26 -21.80
C PHE A 27 6.72 -4.90 -22.78
N ALA A 28 6.23 -5.83 -23.59
CA ALA A 28 6.96 -6.43 -24.69
C ALA A 28 6.66 -5.68 -25.99
N THR A 29 7.51 -4.72 -26.36
CA THR A 29 7.36 -3.96 -27.62
C THR A 29 7.85 -4.73 -28.84
N SER A 30 8.77 -5.69 -28.64
CA SER A 30 9.24 -6.64 -29.64
C SER A 30 9.63 -7.98 -28.97
N PRO A 31 9.99 -9.04 -29.71
CA PRO A 31 10.42 -10.30 -29.11
C PRO A 31 11.61 -10.16 -28.14
N THR A 32 12.51 -9.22 -28.39
CA THR A 32 13.75 -9.00 -27.63
C THR A 32 13.72 -7.76 -26.74
N GLU A 33 12.79 -6.83 -26.96
CA GLU A 33 12.73 -5.58 -26.21
C GLU A 33 11.66 -5.60 -25.12
N ARG A 34 12.02 -5.01 -23.98
CA ARG A 34 11.12 -4.82 -22.85
C ARG A 34 11.21 -3.38 -22.38
N VAL A 35 10.06 -2.73 -22.23
CA VAL A 35 9.95 -1.35 -21.73
C VAL A 35 9.31 -1.38 -20.35
N LYS A 36 10.01 -0.83 -19.35
CA LYS A 36 9.50 -0.70 -17.98
C LYS A 36 8.84 0.66 -17.83
N GLU A 37 7.57 0.65 -17.44
CA GLU A 37 6.82 1.86 -17.09
C GLU A 37 6.34 1.80 -15.64
N THR A 38 6.28 2.96 -15.00
CA THR A 38 5.80 3.10 -13.63
C THR A 38 4.51 3.90 -13.57
N PHE A 39 3.62 3.50 -12.66
CA PHE A 39 2.29 4.08 -12.50
C PHE A 39 1.99 4.35 -11.03
N SER A 40 0.98 5.20 -10.80
CA SER A 40 0.34 5.29 -9.49
C SER A 40 -0.35 3.97 -9.17
N TYR A 41 -0.42 3.62 -7.88
CA TYR A 41 -1.22 2.49 -7.43
C TYR A 41 -2.72 2.68 -7.72
N PHE A 42 -3.19 3.92 -7.88
CA PHE A 42 -4.57 4.23 -8.27
C PHE A 42 -4.82 4.14 -9.79
N SER A 43 -3.77 3.93 -10.60
CA SER A 43 -3.95 3.71 -12.04
C SER A 43 -4.64 2.38 -12.30
N LEU A 44 -5.61 2.38 -13.23
CA LEU A 44 -6.24 1.15 -13.69
C LEU A 44 -5.39 0.42 -14.73
N THR A 45 -4.33 1.04 -15.26
CA THR A 45 -3.45 0.42 -16.26
C THR A 45 -2.79 -0.84 -15.72
N PRO A 46 -2.07 -0.83 -14.57
CA PRO A 46 -1.49 -2.06 -14.01
C PRO A 46 -2.53 -3.15 -13.75
N PHE A 47 -3.72 -2.77 -13.28
CA PHE A 47 -4.83 -3.69 -13.06
C PHE A 47 -5.28 -4.36 -14.36
N GLY A 48 -5.41 -3.61 -15.45
CA GLY A 48 -5.71 -4.14 -16.79
C GLY A 48 -4.65 -5.10 -17.33
N TYR A 49 -3.39 -4.94 -16.91
CA TYR A 49 -2.27 -5.85 -17.22
C TYR A 49 -2.04 -6.92 -16.13
N ALA A 50 -3.07 -7.25 -15.37
CA ALA A 50 -3.07 -8.29 -14.33
C ALA A 50 -2.13 -8.07 -13.13
N ASN A 51 -1.53 -6.89 -13.00
CA ASN A 51 -0.85 -6.47 -11.77
C ASN A 51 -1.87 -5.82 -10.83
N PHE A 52 -2.68 -6.64 -10.17
CA PHE A 52 -3.81 -6.20 -9.35
C PHE A 52 -3.41 -5.63 -7.98
N ALA A 53 -2.29 -6.10 -7.44
CA ALA A 53 -1.87 -5.82 -6.07
C ALA A 53 -1.74 -4.32 -5.74
N PRO A 54 -1.18 -3.46 -6.62
CA PRO A 54 -1.13 -2.01 -6.38
C PRO A 54 -2.49 -1.37 -6.07
N LEU A 55 -3.50 -1.62 -6.91
CA LEU A 55 -4.83 -0.99 -6.74
C LEU A 55 -5.55 -1.50 -5.49
N ILE A 56 -5.44 -2.80 -5.20
CA ILE A 56 -6.00 -3.39 -3.99
C ILE A 56 -5.30 -2.80 -2.75
N THR A 57 -3.97 -2.67 -2.78
CA THR A 57 -3.19 -2.06 -1.70
C THR A 57 -3.68 -0.63 -1.44
N ALA A 58 -3.74 0.22 -2.47
CA ALA A 58 -4.19 1.61 -2.32
C ALA A 58 -5.63 1.72 -1.79
N THR A 59 -6.54 0.87 -2.27
CA THR A 59 -7.93 0.84 -1.78
C THR A 59 -7.99 0.50 -0.29
N LEU A 60 -7.19 -0.48 0.14
CA LEU A 60 -7.10 -0.86 1.55
C LEU A 60 -6.40 0.21 2.41
N THR A 61 -5.38 0.88 1.88
CA THR A 61 -4.73 2.02 2.56
C THR A 61 -5.72 3.15 2.82
N VAL A 62 -6.62 3.46 1.87
CA VAL A 62 -7.71 4.41 2.09
C VAL A 62 -8.67 3.94 3.18
N ALA A 63 -9.03 2.66 3.21
CA ALA A 63 -9.87 2.10 4.27
C ALA A 63 -9.18 2.18 5.65
N ILE A 64 -7.88 1.89 5.73
CA ILE A 64 -7.06 2.05 6.93
C ILE A 64 -7.04 3.51 7.38
N PHE A 65 -6.84 4.46 6.46
CA PHE A 65 -6.88 5.88 6.77
C PHE A 65 -8.22 6.28 7.39
N LEU A 66 -9.35 5.89 6.79
CA LEU A 66 -10.67 6.18 7.36
C LEU A 66 -10.87 5.55 8.74
N LEU A 67 -10.49 4.27 8.91
CA LEU A 67 -10.54 3.59 10.20
C LEU A 67 -9.67 4.26 11.26
N SER A 68 -8.50 4.79 10.87
CA SER A 68 -7.60 5.50 11.76
C SER A 68 -8.24 6.79 12.29
N LEU A 69 -8.98 7.52 11.45
CA LEU A 69 -9.74 8.70 11.87
C LEU A 69 -10.85 8.32 12.86
N PHE A 70 -11.58 7.23 12.61
CA PHE A 70 -12.57 6.72 13.55
C PHE A 70 -11.94 6.27 14.88
N SER A 71 -10.73 5.71 14.85
CA SER A 71 -10.00 5.26 16.05
C SER A 71 -9.67 6.41 17.02
N LEU A 72 -9.62 7.66 16.53
CA LEU A 72 -9.43 8.85 17.35
C LEU A 72 -10.56 9.01 18.37
N LYS A 73 -11.79 8.64 17.99
CA LYS A 73 -13.00 8.76 18.82
C LYS A 73 -13.39 7.43 19.49
N LYS A 74 -13.21 6.28 18.83
CA LYS A 74 -13.63 4.97 19.33
C LYS A 74 -12.47 3.98 19.39
N LYS A 75 -12.16 3.41 20.55
CA LYS A 75 -11.07 2.42 20.68
C LYS A 75 -11.40 1.06 20.04
N GLY A 76 -12.68 0.70 19.89
CA GLY A 76 -13.11 -0.61 19.39
C GLY A 76 -12.66 -0.93 17.96
N VAL A 77 -12.32 0.08 17.15
CA VAL A 77 -11.88 -0.11 15.75
C VAL A 77 -10.40 -0.48 15.62
N LEU A 78 -9.60 -0.39 16.68
CA LEU A 78 -8.16 -0.67 16.63
C LEU A 78 -7.86 -2.14 16.28
N LYS A 79 -8.73 -3.08 16.67
CA LYS A 79 -8.60 -4.50 16.28
C LYS A 79 -8.76 -4.69 14.77
N ALA A 80 -9.78 -4.06 14.19
CA ALA A 80 -10.02 -4.10 12.75
C ALA A 80 -8.87 -3.43 11.98
N LEU A 81 -8.42 -2.25 12.45
CA LEU A 81 -7.31 -1.51 11.84
C LEU A 81 -6.02 -2.35 11.77
N PHE A 82 -5.66 -3.03 12.85
CA PHE A 82 -4.48 -3.92 12.88
C PHE A 82 -4.59 -5.12 11.93
N VAL A 83 -5.75 -5.79 11.90
CA VAL A 83 -5.93 -6.93 11.00
C VAL A 83 -5.87 -6.48 9.55
N LEU A 84 -6.52 -5.37 9.23
CA LEU A 84 -6.54 -4.81 7.88
C LEU A 84 -5.14 -4.36 7.44
N SER A 85 -4.35 -3.75 8.33
CA SER A 85 -3.00 -3.31 8.00
C SER A 85 -2.07 -4.49 7.72
N ILE A 86 -2.18 -5.60 8.46
CA ILE A 86 -1.42 -6.83 8.17
C ILE A 86 -1.79 -7.42 6.81
N ILE A 87 -3.08 -7.50 6.48
CA ILE A 87 -3.54 -7.96 5.16
C ILE A 87 -2.97 -7.08 4.05
N THR A 88 -2.98 -5.76 4.26
CA THR A 88 -2.48 -4.78 3.29
C THR A 88 -0.97 -4.89 3.10
N VAL A 89 -0.19 -5.15 4.15
CA VAL A 89 1.25 -5.45 4.05
C VAL A 89 1.49 -6.66 3.14
N VAL A 90 0.77 -7.76 3.36
CA VAL A 90 0.92 -8.98 2.54
C VAL A 90 0.61 -8.70 1.08
N ILE A 91 -0.50 -8.00 0.80
CA ILE A 91 -0.90 -7.65 -0.58
C ILE A 91 0.14 -6.73 -1.23
N SER A 92 0.66 -5.74 -0.49
CA SER A 92 1.67 -4.81 -1.00
C SER A 92 2.97 -5.49 -1.47
N LEU A 93 3.25 -6.69 -0.95
CA LEU A 93 4.42 -7.50 -1.32
C LEU A 93 4.17 -8.44 -2.51
N LEU A 94 2.92 -8.67 -2.92
CA LEU A 94 2.60 -9.58 -4.03
C LEU A 94 3.26 -9.23 -5.37
N PRO A 95 3.54 -7.96 -5.73
CA PRO A 95 4.29 -7.67 -6.96
C PRO A 95 5.66 -8.37 -7.03
N LEU A 96 6.27 -8.73 -5.90
CA LEU A 96 7.53 -9.50 -5.85
C LEU A 96 7.41 -10.90 -6.45
N MET A 97 6.19 -11.47 -6.54
CA MET A 97 5.95 -12.75 -7.20
C MET A 97 6.27 -12.69 -8.70
N TYR A 98 6.16 -11.52 -9.32
CA TYR A 98 6.57 -11.29 -10.71
C TYR A 98 8.08 -11.07 -10.87
N GLY A 99 8.81 -10.98 -9.76
CA GLY A 99 10.25 -10.74 -9.69
C GLY A 99 10.60 -9.33 -9.19
N LEU A 100 11.86 -9.14 -8.79
CA LEU A 100 12.35 -7.89 -8.20
C LEU A 100 12.19 -6.68 -9.12
N ASN A 101 12.17 -6.88 -10.43
CA ASN A 101 11.99 -5.80 -11.41
C ASN A 101 10.61 -5.13 -11.33
N TYR A 102 9.61 -5.82 -10.77
CA TYR A 102 8.23 -5.35 -10.58
C TYR A 102 7.99 -4.64 -9.25
N TYR A 103 9.01 -4.56 -8.39
CA TYR A 103 8.91 -3.92 -7.09
C TYR A 103 9.86 -2.71 -7.02
N THR A 104 9.31 -1.54 -6.73
CA THR A 104 10.05 -0.27 -6.74
C THR A 104 10.50 0.12 -5.34
N LEU A 105 11.44 1.06 -5.27
CA LEU A 105 11.83 1.67 -3.99
C LEU A 105 10.64 2.38 -3.32
N VAL A 106 9.76 3.02 -4.09
CA VAL A 106 8.53 3.63 -3.57
C VAL A 106 7.56 2.57 -3.05
N GLY A 107 7.42 1.45 -3.75
CA GLY A 107 6.68 0.26 -3.27
C GLY A 107 7.24 -0.25 -1.94
N ALA A 108 8.56 -0.30 -1.79
CA ALA A 108 9.20 -0.66 -0.52
C ALA A 108 8.88 0.32 0.61
N PHE A 109 8.91 1.63 0.35
CA PHE A 109 8.52 2.64 1.35
C PHE A 109 7.06 2.51 1.75
N ILE A 110 6.15 2.26 0.80
CA ILE A 110 4.72 1.98 1.07
C ILE A 110 4.57 0.77 2.01
N THR A 111 5.26 -0.34 1.73
CA THR A 111 5.19 -1.52 2.60
C THR A 111 5.75 -1.23 3.99
N VAL A 112 6.87 -0.50 4.10
CA VAL A 112 7.46 -0.14 5.39
C VAL A 112 6.51 0.74 6.21
N THR A 113 5.86 1.74 5.62
CA THR A 113 4.90 2.58 6.35
C THR A 113 3.70 1.77 6.83
N LEU A 114 3.20 0.81 6.03
CA LEU A 114 2.12 -0.11 6.43
C LEU A 114 2.53 -1.08 7.57
N VAL A 115 3.79 -1.53 7.59
CA VAL A 115 4.33 -2.33 8.70
C VAL A 115 4.38 -1.52 9.99
N ILE A 116 4.90 -0.29 9.91
CA ILE A 116 4.93 0.63 11.07
C ILE A 116 3.51 0.90 11.58
N GLU A 117 2.56 1.15 10.68
CA GLU A 117 1.16 1.35 11.02
C GLU A 117 0.58 0.14 11.76
N SER A 118 0.87 -1.07 11.30
CA SER A 118 0.45 -2.32 11.95
C SER A 118 1.01 -2.45 13.37
N ILE A 119 2.29 -2.13 13.58
CA ILE A 119 2.92 -2.18 14.89
C ILE A 119 2.29 -1.13 15.84
N LEU A 120 2.08 0.10 15.34
CA LEU A 120 1.46 1.16 16.14
C LEU A 120 0.02 0.82 16.51
N ALA A 121 -0.76 0.25 15.58
CA ALA A 121 -2.11 -0.22 15.83
C ALA A 121 -2.12 -1.27 16.93
N LYS A 122 -1.19 -2.23 16.89
CA LYS A 122 -1.07 -3.29 17.90
C LYS A 122 -0.72 -2.76 19.28
N ILE A 123 0.20 -1.80 19.37
CA ILE A 123 0.61 -1.19 20.64
C ILE A 123 -0.56 -0.46 21.30
N GLN A 124 -1.43 0.18 20.50
CA GLN A 124 -2.55 0.97 21.00
C GLN A 124 -3.81 0.14 21.35
N GLN A 125 -3.83 -1.15 20.96
CA GLN A 125 -4.87 -2.09 21.41
C GLN A 125 -4.71 -2.52 22.87
N LYS A 126 -3.50 -2.44 23.42
CA LYS A 126 -3.22 -2.70 24.84
C LYS A 126 -3.70 -1.51 25.70
#